data_AF-A0A350ATG9-F1
#
_entry.id   AF-A0A350ATG9-F1
#
_cell.length_a   1.000
_cell.length_b   1.000
_cell.length_c   1.000
_cell.angle_alpha   90.00
_cell.angle_beta   90.00
_cell.angle_gamma   90.00
#
_symmetry.space_group_name_H-M   'P 1'
#
loop_
_entity.id
_entity.type
_entity.pdbx_description
1 polymer ?
#
loop_
_entity_poly.entity_id
_entity_poly.type
_entity_poly.pdbx_seq_one_letter_code
_entity_poly.pdbx_strand_id
1 'polypeptide(L)'
;MKVDSIVDYVTINIDGQDVDVPKGTNIIEAVKRVRKGKEVPHYCYHPKLSIAGNCRMCMVEMGMPMRDRATGEAILDEDGVQKIGWMPKPTIGCATNAAPGMHIRTSSDMVKESRNGVTEFLLINHPLDCPICDQAGECRLQEFSAEHGRGYSRFIEDKNVKPKRTKLGPRVTLDDERCILCSRCIRFSKEIADDDVLGFVDRGTYSTLTCYPGKELANNYSLNTVDICPVGALTSTDFRFKMRVWFLKRTQSICTESSVGANTEIWSREGKIYRITPRRNDAVNDTWMTDSGRALFKAVEEGDRLTHYTIDGVHKTSAETVVAAAELLKAGKVAIVGSAQSSVEEQFYCKAIAERSDASVALVSHIGEADGILLSEDRTPNLRGALVNGLINTLPSQDLSEVAKQIESGAVDTLLVIHEDVTMLGISAELLKKVKVIYIGLLANDVSEGAAIVIPSLSVFEKDGSFVNQSFRLQRFKAAIPGPRGVVSDFMVLEHIAEALADEKIPSGSIDAAWEFIAQGVSQFADDLRWTRIPEEGIELDPSEFLDLAFVETKNLKYDPVAFKEAQAATAEA
;
A
#
# COMPACT_ATOMS: atom_id res chain seq x y z
N MET A 1 -24.29 16.27 16.65
CA MET A 1 -25.24 15.14 16.75
C MET A 1 -24.78 14.09 15.73
N LYS A 2 -24.20 12.98 16.19
CA LYS A 2 -23.62 11.95 15.32
C LYS A 2 -24.65 11.48 14.30
N VAL A 3 -24.42 11.76 13.01
CA VAL A 3 -24.92 10.85 11.99
C VAL A 3 -23.96 9.68 12.00
N ASP A 4 -24.01 8.88 13.08
CA ASP A 4 -23.72 7.47 12.93
C ASP A 4 -24.64 7.06 11.80
N SER A 5 -24.10 6.71 10.64
CA SER A 5 -24.90 6.03 9.63
C SER A 5 -25.51 4.85 10.40
N ILE A 6 -26.82 4.89 10.67
CA ILE A 6 -27.50 3.78 11.32
C ILE A 6 -27.39 2.66 10.31
N VAL A 7 -26.35 1.84 10.47
CA VAL A 7 -26.14 0.70 9.61
C VAL A 7 -27.24 -0.26 10.00
N ASP A 8 -28.30 -0.32 9.19
CA ASP A 8 -29.36 -1.29 9.37
C ASP A 8 -28.74 -2.69 9.32
N TYR A 9 -28.85 -3.44 10.41
CA TYR A 9 -28.42 -4.84 10.45
C TYR A 9 -29.60 -5.76 10.11
N VAL A 10 -29.29 -6.86 9.43
CA VAL A 10 -30.23 -7.95 9.17
C VAL A 10 -29.65 -9.24 9.72
N THR A 11 -30.46 -9.97 10.47
CA THR A 11 -30.09 -11.30 11.00
C THR A 11 -30.36 -12.36 9.92
N ILE A 12 -29.32 -13.14 9.62
CA ILE A 12 -29.39 -14.30 8.74
C ILE A 12 -28.78 -15.52 9.42
N ASN A 13 -29.23 -16.71 9.05
CA ASN A 13 -28.66 -17.96 9.52
C ASN A 13 -27.65 -18.50 8.51
N ILE A 14 -26.42 -18.77 8.93
CA ILE A 14 -25.35 -19.35 8.12
C ILE A 14 -24.90 -20.65 8.77
N ASP A 15 -25.13 -21.78 8.09
CA ASP A 15 -24.80 -23.14 8.57
C ASP A 15 -25.31 -23.42 10.01
N GLY A 16 -26.49 -22.89 10.37
CA GLY A 16 -27.11 -23.06 11.68
C GLY A 16 -26.72 -21.99 12.72
N GLN A 17 -25.91 -20.99 12.36
CA GLN A 17 -25.53 -19.88 13.23
C GLN A 17 -26.18 -18.58 12.78
N ASP A 18 -26.90 -17.91 13.68
CA ASP A 18 -27.46 -16.59 13.41
C ASP A 18 -26.39 -15.52 13.50
N VAL A 19 -26.32 -14.67 12.48
CA VAL A 19 -25.35 -13.58 12.38
C VAL A 19 -26.03 -12.32 11.86
N ASP A 20 -25.71 -11.22 12.54
CA ASP A 20 -26.09 -9.88 12.11
C ASP A 20 -25.08 -9.34 11.11
N VAL A 21 -25.58 -8.98 9.93
CA VAL A 21 -24.79 -8.36 8.87
C VAL A 21 -25.43 -7.06 8.41
N PRO A 22 -24.65 -6.06 7.99
CA PRO A 22 -25.19 -4.86 7.38
C PRO A 22 -26.09 -5.20 6.20
N LYS A 23 -27.25 -4.54 6.12
CA LYS A 23 -28.19 -4.68 5.02
C LYS A 23 -27.49 -4.41 3.69
N GLY A 24 -27.72 -5.29 2.72
CA GLY A 24 -27.05 -5.22 1.40
C GLY A 24 -25.71 -5.94 1.32
N THR A 25 -25.19 -6.49 2.42
CA THR A 25 -24.01 -7.37 2.39
C THR A 25 -24.30 -8.62 1.55
N ASN A 26 -23.44 -8.93 0.58
CA ASN A 26 -23.57 -10.16 -0.20
C ASN A 26 -23.20 -11.40 0.62
N ILE A 27 -23.65 -12.58 0.21
CA ILE A 27 -23.44 -13.81 0.99
C ILE A 27 -21.95 -14.20 1.11
N ILE A 28 -21.08 -13.85 0.16
CA ILE A 28 -19.64 -14.13 0.28
C ILE A 28 -19.06 -13.38 1.48
N GLU A 29 -19.32 -12.06 1.58
CA GLU A 29 -18.84 -11.24 2.70
C GLU A 29 -19.54 -11.58 4.01
N ALA A 30 -20.83 -11.94 3.96
CA ALA A 30 -21.56 -12.37 5.14
C ALA A 30 -20.95 -13.64 5.75
N VAL A 31 -20.69 -14.67 4.93
CA VAL A 31 -20.04 -15.92 5.39
C VAL A 31 -18.63 -15.65 5.94
N LYS A 32 -17.88 -14.74 5.31
CA LYS A 32 -16.54 -14.36 5.75
C LYS A 32 -16.53 -13.77 7.16
N ARG A 33 -17.59 -13.05 7.58
CA ARG A 33 -17.72 -12.50 8.95
C ARG A 33 -17.93 -13.59 10.01
N VAL A 34 -18.64 -14.67 9.66
CA VAL A 34 -18.99 -15.75 10.60
C VAL A 34 -17.82 -16.71 10.80
N ARG A 35 -17.16 -17.10 9.70
CA ARG A 35 -16.20 -18.21 9.73
C ARG A 35 -14.78 -17.68 9.69
N LYS A 36 -14.14 -17.58 10.86
CA LYS A 36 -12.69 -17.38 10.98
C LYS A 36 -11.95 -18.49 10.20
N GLY A 37 -11.52 -18.19 8.98
CA GLY A 37 -10.72 -19.08 8.13
C GLY A 37 -11.45 -19.96 7.11
N LYS A 38 -12.75 -19.78 6.85
CA LYS A 38 -13.45 -20.47 5.73
C LYS A 38 -14.17 -19.46 4.86
N GLU A 39 -13.76 -19.37 3.59
CA GLU A 39 -14.38 -18.49 2.59
C GLU A 39 -15.30 -19.26 1.63
N VAL A 40 -16.27 -18.56 1.06
CA VAL A 40 -17.01 -19.09 -0.10
C VAL A 40 -16.09 -18.98 -1.31
N PRO A 41 -15.73 -20.08 -2.00
CA PRO A 41 -14.78 -20.05 -3.10
C PRO A 41 -15.31 -19.22 -4.27
N HIS A 42 -14.48 -18.36 -4.85
CA HIS A 42 -14.90 -17.43 -5.90
C HIS A 42 -13.74 -16.98 -6.79
N TYR A 43 -14.01 -16.80 -8.09
CA TYR A 43 -13.01 -16.35 -9.05
C TYR A 43 -13.28 -14.99 -9.67
N CYS A 44 -14.55 -14.65 -9.94
CA CYS A 44 -14.87 -13.37 -10.58
C CYS A 44 -15.16 -12.27 -9.56
N TYR A 45 -15.73 -12.61 -8.41
CA TYR A 45 -16.05 -11.64 -7.37
C TYR A 45 -14.76 -10.98 -6.85
N HIS A 46 -14.77 -9.67 -6.70
CA HIS A 46 -13.73 -8.90 -6.03
C HIS A 46 -14.44 -7.79 -5.26
N PRO A 47 -14.13 -7.53 -3.99
CA PRO A 47 -14.90 -6.61 -3.15
C PRO A 47 -14.88 -5.15 -3.63
N LYS A 48 -13.91 -4.81 -4.49
CA LYS A 48 -13.72 -3.46 -5.06
C LYS A 48 -14.05 -3.37 -6.55
N LEU A 49 -14.76 -4.35 -7.12
CA LEU A 49 -15.23 -4.34 -8.51
C LEU A 49 -16.71 -4.70 -8.59
N SER A 50 -17.37 -4.32 -9.68
CA SER A 50 -18.78 -4.67 -9.92
C SER A 50 -19.05 -6.18 -9.93
N ILE A 51 -20.26 -6.63 -9.60
CA ILE A 51 -20.58 -8.05 -9.54
C ILE A 51 -20.83 -8.61 -10.95
N ALA A 52 -20.05 -9.63 -11.36
CA ALA A 52 -20.19 -10.26 -12.68
C ALA A 52 -21.01 -11.56 -12.70
N GLY A 53 -20.80 -12.46 -11.72
CA GLY A 53 -21.51 -13.74 -11.64
C GLY A 53 -21.22 -14.76 -12.75
N ASN A 54 -20.15 -14.59 -13.55
CA ASN A 54 -19.82 -15.48 -14.66
C ASN A 54 -19.18 -16.82 -14.25
N CYS A 55 -18.38 -16.87 -13.18
CA CYS A 55 -17.63 -18.09 -12.81
C CYS A 55 -18.44 -19.15 -12.04
N ARG A 56 -19.55 -18.78 -11.40
CA ARG A 56 -20.44 -19.67 -10.61
C ARG A 56 -19.79 -20.46 -9.46
N MET A 57 -18.53 -20.24 -9.10
CA MET A 57 -17.86 -20.97 -8.02
C MET A 57 -18.47 -20.70 -6.63
N CYS A 58 -19.04 -19.51 -6.43
CA CYS A 58 -19.60 -19.06 -5.16
C CYS A 58 -21.00 -19.63 -4.84
N MET A 59 -21.37 -20.77 -5.42
CA MET A 59 -22.68 -21.36 -5.21
C MET A 59 -22.90 -21.72 -3.73
N VAL A 60 -24.11 -21.42 -3.24
CA VAL A 60 -24.62 -21.71 -1.90
C VAL A 60 -26.06 -22.21 -2.00
N GLU A 61 -26.52 -22.94 -1.00
CA GLU A 61 -27.92 -23.33 -0.88
C GLU A 61 -28.63 -22.30 0.00
N MET A 62 -29.68 -21.70 -0.54
CA MET A 62 -30.45 -20.66 0.12
C MET A 62 -31.84 -21.19 0.48
N GLY A 63 -32.31 -20.85 1.68
CA GLY A 63 -33.66 -21.12 2.16
C GLY A 63 -34.27 -19.89 2.80
N MET A 64 -35.59 -19.88 2.86
CA MET A 64 -36.37 -18.87 3.58
C MET A 64 -37.36 -19.55 4.54
N PRO A 65 -37.72 -18.92 5.67
CA PRO A 65 -38.70 -19.48 6.58
C PRO A 65 -40.06 -19.54 5.90
N MET A 66 -40.71 -20.71 5.95
CA MET A 66 -41.98 -20.93 5.27
C MET A 66 -43.12 -20.21 6.00
N ARG A 67 -44.01 -19.62 5.21
CA ARG A 67 -45.28 -19.03 5.68
C ARG A 67 -46.43 -19.59 4.84
N ASP A 68 -47.56 -19.82 5.48
CA ASP A 68 -48.78 -20.23 4.79
C ASP A 68 -49.24 -19.13 3.83
N ARG A 69 -49.57 -19.50 2.59
CA ARG A 69 -49.91 -18.52 1.54
C ARG A 69 -51.30 -17.92 1.73
N ALA A 70 -52.20 -18.57 2.46
CA ALA A 70 -53.56 -18.12 2.72
C ALA A 70 -53.65 -17.33 4.03
N THR A 71 -52.96 -17.77 5.09
CA THR A 71 -53.07 -17.15 6.43
C THR A 71 -51.89 -16.24 6.79
N GLY A 72 -50.74 -16.39 6.12
CA GLY A 72 -49.50 -15.65 6.43
C GLY A 72 -48.76 -16.14 7.67
N GLU A 73 -49.28 -17.15 8.37
CA GLU A 73 -48.71 -17.72 9.59
C GLU A 73 -47.48 -18.59 9.30
N ALA A 74 -46.59 -18.72 10.28
CA ALA A 74 -45.39 -19.55 10.16
C ALA A 74 -45.76 -21.04 10.06
N ILE A 75 -45.24 -21.74 9.05
CA ILE A 75 -45.37 -23.19 8.97
C ILE A 75 -44.31 -23.80 9.87
N LEU A 76 -44.74 -24.52 10.91
CA LEU A 76 -43.84 -25.18 11.86
C LEU A 76 -43.52 -26.61 11.41
N ASP A 77 -42.33 -27.09 11.77
CA ASP A 77 -41.94 -28.50 11.66
C ASP A 77 -42.41 -29.33 12.87
N GLU A 78 -42.04 -30.61 12.89
CA GLU A 78 -42.44 -31.57 13.94
C GLU A 78 -41.92 -31.19 15.34
N ASP A 79 -40.87 -30.37 15.42
CA ASP A 79 -40.26 -29.89 16.65
C ASP A 79 -40.80 -28.50 17.08
N GLY A 80 -41.78 -27.96 16.34
CA GLY A 80 -42.37 -26.65 16.60
C GLY A 80 -41.51 -25.46 16.15
N VAL A 81 -40.45 -25.70 15.36
CA VAL A 81 -39.57 -24.68 14.79
C VAL A 81 -40.09 -24.28 13.40
N GLN A 82 -39.91 -23.02 13.00
CA GLN A 82 -40.35 -22.59 11.68
C GLN A 82 -39.61 -23.35 10.56
N LYS A 83 -40.36 -24.07 9.73
CA LYS A 83 -39.83 -24.87 8.64
C LYS A 83 -39.14 -24.00 7.61
N ILE A 84 -37.92 -24.36 7.21
CA ILE A 84 -37.17 -23.65 6.17
C ILE A 84 -37.44 -24.26 4.80
N GLY A 85 -37.91 -23.43 3.87
CA GLY A 85 -38.11 -23.78 2.47
C GLY A 85 -36.82 -23.58 1.68
N TRP A 86 -36.03 -24.64 1.53
CA TRP A 86 -34.80 -24.63 0.74
C TRP A 86 -35.10 -24.55 -0.76
N MET A 87 -34.36 -23.72 -1.48
CA MET A 87 -34.52 -23.59 -2.93
C MET A 87 -34.03 -24.85 -3.67
N PRO A 88 -34.73 -25.28 -4.74
CA PRO A 88 -34.36 -26.48 -5.49
C PRO A 88 -33.09 -26.31 -6.34
N LYS A 89 -32.54 -25.09 -6.45
CA LYS A 89 -31.32 -24.78 -7.20
C LYS A 89 -30.38 -23.97 -6.33
N PRO A 90 -29.06 -24.18 -6.44
CA PRO A 90 -28.08 -23.35 -5.76
C PRO A 90 -28.12 -21.92 -6.31
N THR A 91 -27.82 -20.95 -5.46
CA THR A 91 -27.75 -19.54 -5.82
C THR A 91 -26.32 -19.03 -5.71
N ILE A 92 -26.00 -17.96 -6.42
CA ILE A 92 -24.67 -17.37 -6.38
C ILE A 92 -24.53 -16.47 -5.15
N GLY A 93 -23.50 -16.70 -4.33
CA GLY A 93 -23.27 -15.89 -3.14
C GLY A 93 -22.82 -14.46 -3.45
N CYS A 94 -22.20 -14.20 -4.60
CA CYS A 94 -21.67 -12.87 -4.94
C CYS A 94 -22.75 -11.82 -5.24
N ALA A 95 -23.90 -12.23 -5.78
CA ALA A 95 -24.99 -11.32 -6.17
C ALA A 95 -26.22 -11.42 -5.27
N THR A 96 -26.30 -12.46 -4.44
CA THR A 96 -27.38 -12.61 -3.46
C THR A 96 -27.03 -11.76 -2.24
N ASN A 97 -27.91 -10.83 -1.88
CA ASN A 97 -27.75 -9.99 -0.69
C ASN A 97 -28.46 -10.61 0.50
N ALA A 98 -27.89 -10.45 1.69
CA ALA A 98 -28.50 -10.86 2.94
C ALA A 98 -29.85 -10.17 3.13
N ALA A 99 -30.87 -10.96 3.49
CA ALA A 99 -32.21 -10.48 3.80
C ALA A 99 -32.71 -11.13 5.10
N PRO A 100 -33.56 -10.44 5.88
CA PRO A 100 -34.01 -10.95 7.18
C PRO A 100 -34.59 -12.36 7.11
N GLY A 101 -34.14 -13.24 8.02
CA GLY A 101 -34.60 -14.63 8.10
C GLY A 101 -34.02 -15.55 7.03
N MET A 102 -33.15 -15.07 6.13
CA MET A 102 -32.49 -15.91 5.14
C MET A 102 -31.62 -16.98 5.81
N HIS A 103 -31.73 -18.22 5.34
CA HIS A 103 -30.91 -19.33 5.77
C HIS A 103 -29.98 -19.76 4.64
N ILE A 104 -28.69 -19.93 4.95
CA ILE A 104 -27.65 -20.28 4.00
C ILE A 104 -26.94 -21.55 4.47
N ARG A 105 -26.83 -22.53 3.57
CA ARG A 105 -25.96 -23.70 3.72
C ARG A 105 -24.80 -23.60 2.75
N THR A 106 -23.58 -23.68 3.27
CA THR A 106 -22.35 -23.56 2.47
C THR A 106 -21.67 -24.90 2.17
N SER A 107 -22.17 -25.99 2.77
CA SER A 107 -21.53 -27.32 2.77
C SER A 107 -22.49 -28.49 2.53
N SER A 108 -23.70 -28.23 2.04
CA SER A 108 -24.62 -29.29 1.63
C SER A 108 -24.11 -30.05 0.40
N ASP A 109 -24.65 -31.25 0.17
CA ASP A 109 -24.23 -32.09 -0.95
C ASP A 109 -24.49 -31.43 -2.30
N MET A 110 -25.60 -30.69 -2.44
CA MET A 110 -25.87 -29.88 -3.63
C MET A 110 -24.77 -28.84 -3.87
N VAL A 111 -24.31 -28.14 -2.82
CA VAL A 111 -23.25 -27.12 -2.94
C VAL A 111 -21.91 -27.75 -3.28
N LYS A 112 -21.55 -28.85 -2.63
CA LYS A 112 -20.31 -29.60 -2.91
C LYS A 112 -20.29 -30.09 -4.36
N GLU A 113 -21.36 -30.72 -4.82
CA GLU A 113 -21.46 -31.22 -6.20
C GLU A 113 -21.41 -30.07 -7.22
N SER A 114 -22.07 -28.95 -6.92
CA SER A 114 -22.04 -27.75 -7.76
C SER A 114 -20.63 -27.17 -7.91
N ARG A 115 -19.87 -27.08 -6.81
CA ARG A 115 -18.47 -26.60 -6.83
C ARG A 115 -17.54 -27.57 -7.53
N ASN A 116 -17.73 -28.87 -7.34
CA ASN A 116 -17.02 -29.92 -8.08
C ASN A 116 -17.24 -29.77 -9.59
N GLY A 117 -18.50 -29.62 -10.03
CA GLY A 117 -18.84 -29.45 -11.44
C GLY A 117 -18.24 -28.18 -12.04
N VAL A 118 -18.34 -27.04 -11.35
CA VAL A 118 -17.71 -25.78 -11.80
C VAL A 118 -16.20 -25.93 -11.93
N THR A 119 -15.54 -26.52 -10.93
CA THR A 119 -14.09 -26.74 -10.96
C THR A 119 -13.69 -27.63 -12.14
N GLU A 120 -14.45 -28.68 -12.40
CA GLU A 120 -14.22 -29.54 -13.56
C GLU A 120 -14.34 -28.75 -14.87
N PHE A 121 -15.42 -27.97 -15.07
CA PHE A 121 -15.58 -27.13 -16.27
C PHE A 121 -14.44 -26.14 -16.47
N LEU A 122 -13.94 -25.53 -15.39
CA LEU A 122 -12.80 -24.63 -15.44
C LEU A 122 -11.52 -25.35 -15.88
N LEU A 123 -11.33 -26.60 -15.46
CA LEU A 123 -10.13 -27.40 -15.74
C LEU A 123 -10.18 -28.14 -17.09
N ILE A 124 -11.35 -28.24 -17.75
CA ILE A 124 -11.49 -28.92 -19.05
C ILE A 124 -10.48 -28.38 -20.06
N ASN A 125 -10.44 -27.06 -20.27
CA ASN A 125 -9.52 -26.43 -21.24
C ASN A 125 -8.32 -25.74 -20.59
N HIS A 126 -8.22 -25.74 -19.26
CA HIS A 126 -7.05 -25.19 -18.58
C HIS A 126 -5.80 -26.06 -18.86
N PRO A 127 -4.64 -25.47 -19.19
CA PRO A 127 -3.44 -26.23 -19.55
C PRO A 127 -2.78 -26.85 -18.33
N LEU A 128 -2.00 -27.90 -18.56
CA LEU A 128 -1.17 -28.55 -17.53
C LEU A 128 0.15 -27.79 -17.31
N ASP A 129 0.06 -26.48 -17.19
CA ASP A 129 1.20 -25.56 -17.14
C ASP A 129 1.68 -25.31 -15.70
N CYS A 130 1.06 -25.88 -14.66
CA CYS A 130 1.35 -25.57 -13.26
C CYS A 130 2.86 -25.56 -12.90
N PRO A 131 3.72 -26.49 -13.38
CA PRO A 131 5.15 -26.46 -13.06
C PRO A 131 5.88 -25.22 -13.62
N ILE A 132 5.45 -24.74 -14.79
CA ILE A 132 6.07 -23.60 -15.48
C ILE A 132 5.32 -22.29 -15.21
N CYS A 133 4.10 -22.35 -14.68
CA CYS A 133 3.26 -21.19 -14.35
C CYS A 133 3.91 -20.36 -13.24
N ASP A 134 3.96 -19.04 -13.43
CA ASP A 134 4.55 -18.11 -12.45
C ASP A 134 3.69 -17.96 -11.18
N GLN A 135 2.37 -17.98 -11.36
CA GLN A 135 1.37 -17.92 -10.28
C GLN A 135 1.32 -19.20 -9.43
N ALA A 136 2.07 -20.25 -9.77
CA ALA A 136 2.07 -21.48 -8.99
C ALA A 136 2.45 -21.18 -7.53
N GLY A 137 1.68 -21.72 -6.59
CA GLY A 137 1.85 -21.44 -5.15
C GLY A 137 1.06 -20.24 -4.61
N GLU A 138 0.52 -19.38 -5.49
CA GLU A 138 -0.42 -18.30 -5.15
C GLU A 138 -1.62 -18.26 -6.11
N CYS A 139 -1.91 -19.40 -6.76
CA CYS A 139 -2.99 -19.54 -7.73
C CYS A 139 -4.26 -20.01 -7.03
N ARG A 140 -5.29 -19.17 -7.02
CA ARG A 140 -6.58 -19.52 -6.40
C ARG A 140 -7.27 -20.70 -7.07
N LEU A 141 -7.06 -20.91 -8.38
CA LEU A 141 -7.57 -22.10 -9.07
C LEU A 141 -6.91 -23.39 -8.56
N GLN A 142 -5.61 -23.33 -8.26
CA GLN A 142 -4.90 -24.47 -7.68
C GLN A 142 -5.42 -24.77 -6.27
N GLU A 143 -5.55 -23.76 -5.42
CA GLU A 143 -6.05 -23.88 -4.05
C GLU A 143 -7.47 -24.47 -4.01
N PHE A 144 -8.42 -23.83 -4.70
CA PHE A 144 -9.81 -24.30 -4.69
C PHE A 144 -10.00 -25.62 -5.42
N SER A 145 -9.16 -25.95 -6.42
CA SER A 145 -9.19 -27.29 -7.01
C SER A 145 -8.72 -28.37 -6.04
N ALA A 146 -7.75 -28.08 -5.17
CA ALA A 146 -7.30 -29.01 -4.15
C ALA A 146 -8.33 -29.16 -3.02
N GLU A 147 -9.00 -28.07 -2.64
CA GLU A 147 -9.97 -28.06 -1.53
C GLU A 147 -11.37 -28.57 -1.94
N HIS A 148 -11.82 -28.26 -3.15
CA HIS A 148 -13.21 -28.47 -3.59
C HIS A 148 -13.34 -29.25 -4.89
N GLY A 149 -12.24 -29.72 -5.49
CA GLY A 149 -12.27 -30.52 -6.71
C GLY A 149 -12.35 -32.02 -6.46
N ARG A 150 -12.69 -32.78 -7.52
CA ARG A 150 -12.85 -34.25 -7.48
C ARG A 150 -11.52 -35.03 -7.33
N GLY A 151 -10.37 -34.39 -7.54
CA GLY A 151 -9.04 -35.01 -7.47
C GLY A 151 -8.61 -35.81 -8.72
N TYR A 152 -9.52 -36.07 -9.67
CA TYR A 152 -9.20 -36.69 -10.97
C TYR A 152 -9.98 -36.02 -12.11
N SER A 153 -9.46 -36.08 -13.33
CA SER A 153 -10.13 -35.58 -14.54
C SER A 153 -10.90 -36.71 -15.23
N ARG A 154 -12.08 -36.41 -15.75
CA ARG A 154 -12.84 -37.29 -16.67
C ARG A 154 -12.67 -36.88 -18.14
N PHE A 155 -12.08 -35.72 -18.39
CA PHE A 155 -11.88 -35.18 -19.73
C PHE A 155 -10.67 -35.85 -20.39
N ILE A 156 -10.91 -36.55 -21.49
CA ILE A 156 -9.92 -37.32 -22.27
C ILE A 156 -9.71 -36.77 -23.70
N GLU A 157 -10.43 -35.71 -24.05
CA GLU A 157 -10.35 -35.07 -25.36
C GLU A 157 -9.20 -34.05 -25.42
N ASP A 158 -8.92 -33.57 -26.62
CA ASP A 158 -7.95 -32.49 -26.82
C ASP A 158 -8.45 -31.16 -26.24
N LYS A 159 -7.56 -30.49 -25.52
CA LYS A 159 -7.81 -29.16 -24.95
C LYS A 159 -7.69 -28.10 -26.03
N ASN A 160 -8.50 -27.05 -25.91
CA ASN A 160 -8.37 -25.88 -26.78
C ASN A 160 -7.02 -25.17 -26.56
N VAL A 161 -6.27 -24.98 -27.65
CA VAL A 161 -5.03 -24.21 -27.68
C VAL A 161 -5.35 -22.75 -27.92
N LYS A 162 -4.75 -21.85 -27.14
CA LYS A 162 -4.93 -20.39 -27.23
C LYS A 162 -3.57 -19.68 -27.29
N PRO A 163 -3.51 -18.40 -27.70
CA PRO A 163 -2.26 -17.66 -27.72
C PRO A 163 -1.55 -17.66 -26.35
N LYS A 164 -0.23 -17.86 -26.37
CA LYS A 164 0.65 -17.76 -25.20
C LYS A 164 1.66 -16.63 -25.39
N ARG A 165 2.12 -16.05 -24.28
CA ARG A 165 3.15 -15.01 -24.25
C ARG A 165 2.79 -13.77 -25.08
N THR A 166 1.49 -13.46 -25.16
CA THR A 166 1.02 -12.25 -25.82
C THR A 166 1.35 -11.05 -24.95
N LYS A 167 2.11 -10.10 -25.47
CA LYS A 167 2.35 -8.84 -24.76
C LYS A 167 1.10 -7.97 -24.90
N LEU A 168 0.46 -7.66 -23.77
CA LEU A 168 -0.68 -6.74 -23.76
C LEU A 168 -0.22 -5.29 -23.58
N GLY A 169 0.99 -5.08 -23.09
CA GLY A 169 1.62 -3.78 -22.92
C GLY A 169 3.04 -3.92 -22.39
N PRO A 170 3.67 -2.84 -21.92
CA PRO A 170 5.07 -2.85 -21.51
C PRO A 170 5.33 -3.71 -20.26
N ARG A 171 4.32 -3.90 -19.40
CA ARG A 171 4.47 -4.52 -18.09
C ARG A 171 3.74 -5.86 -17.95
N VAL A 172 2.73 -6.15 -18.77
CA VAL A 172 1.86 -7.33 -18.61
C VAL A 172 1.95 -8.28 -19.80
N THR A 173 2.24 -9.55 -19.51
CA THR A 173 2.25 -10.65 -20.49
C THR A 173 1.08 -11.62 -20.21
N LEU A 174 0.33 -11.95 -21.26
CA LEU A 174 -0.83 -12.85 -21.24
C LEU A 174 -0.46 -14.26 -21.76
N ASP A 175 -0.76 -15.28 -20.96
CA ASP A 175 -0.91 -16.66 -21.40
C ASP A 175 -2.40 -17.04 -21.37
N ASP A 176 -3.10 -16.85 -22.50
CA ASP A 176 -4.58 -16.88 -22.55
C ASP A 176 -5.17 -18.27 -22.30
N GLU A 177 -4.41 -19.35 -22.55
CA GLU A 177 -4.83 -20.71 -22.19
C GLU A 177 -5.14 -20.86 -20.69
N ARG A 178 -4.46 -20.09 -19.85
CA ARG A 178 -4.68 -20.13 -18.40
C ARG A 178 -5.88 -19.28 -17.98
N CYS A 179 -6.37 -18.40 -18.85
CA CYS A 179 -7.47 -17.49 -18.54
C CYS A 179 -8.79 -18.25 -18.38
N ILE A 180 -9.45 -18.05 -17.24
CA ILE A 180 -10.76 -18.64 -16.93
C ILE A 180 -11.94 -17.71 -17.22
N LEU A 181 -11.70 -16.65 -18.02
CA LEU A 181 -12.73 -15.70 -18.48
C LEU A 181 -13.56 -15.05 -17.35
N CYS A 182 -12.94 -14.82 -16.18
CA CYS A 182 -13.61 -14.26 -15.00
C CYS A 182 -13.90 -12.74 -15.08
N SER A 183 -13.42 -12.07 -16.13
CA SER A 183 -13.56 -10.62 -16.42
C SER A 183 -13.09 -9.65 -15.33
N ARG A 184 -12.30 -10.08 -14.33
CA ARG A 184 -11.75 -9.17 -13.31
C ARG A 184 -10.87 -8.07 -13.91
N CYS A 185 -9.94 -8.44 -14.79
CA CYS A 185 -9.05 -7.49 -15.46
C CYS A 185 -9.81 -6.46 -16.31
N ILE A 186 -10.81 -6.89 -17.07
CA ILE A 186 -11.66 -6.02 -17.89
C ILE A 186 -12.39 -5.01 -17.01
N ARG A 187 -13.07 -5.48 -15.95
CA ARG A 187 -13.79 -4.61 -15.02
C ARG A 187 -12.86 -3.64 -14.31
N PHE A 188 -11.70 -4.10 -13.85
CA PHE A 188 -10.71 -3.22 -13.25
C PHE A 188 -10.26 -2.10 -14.20
N SER A 189 -9.91 -2.48 -15.44
CA SER A 189 -9.44 -1.54 -16.45
C SER A 189 -10.49 -0.45 -16.71
N LYS A 190 -11.76 -0.83 -16.78
CA LYS A 190 -12.88 0.08 -17.04
C LYS A 190 -13.32 0.90 -15.83
N GLU A 191 -13.43 0.27 -14.66
CA GLU A 191 -14.09 0.85 -13.48
C GLU A 191 -13.12 1.62 -12.57
N ILE A 192 -11.85 1.21 -12.52
CA ILE A 192 -10.87 1.75 -11.58
C ILE A 192 -9.77 2.50 -12.30
N ALA A 193 -9.14 1.88 -13.29
CA ALA A 193 -8.06 2.53 -14.05
C ALA A 193 -8.55 3.56 -15.07
N ASP A 194 -9.88 3.66 -15.26
CA ASP A 194 -10.56 4.51 -16.25
C ASP A 194 -9.96 4.42 -17.67
N ASP A 195 -9.53 3.21 -18.04
CA ASP A 195 -8.94 2.90 -19.33
C ASP A 195 -9.52 1.58 -19.85
N ASP A 196 -10.64 1.66 -20.57
CA ASP A 196 -11.38 0.51 -21.13
C ASP A 196 -10.62 -0.10 -22.34
N VAL A 197 -9.46 -0.69 -22.07
CA VAL A 197 -8.55 -1.26 -23.09
C VAL A 197 -8.68 -2.77 -23.24
N LEU A 198 -9.14 -3.49 -22.22
CA LEU A 198 -9.25 -4.95 -22.25
C LEU A 198 -10.66 -5.42 -22.61
N GLY A 199 -10.77 -6.46 -23.43
CA GLY A 199 -12.04 -7.06 -23.81
C GLY A 199 -11.93 -8.54 -24.15
N PHE A 200 -13.08 -9.22 -24.18
CA PHE A 200 -13.19 -10.55 -24.78
C PHE A 200 -13.60 -10.44 -26.24
N VAL A 201 -12.91 -11.17 -27.10
CA VAL A 201 -13.32 -11.41 -28.49
C VAL A 201 -13.77 -12.87 -28.64
N ASP A 202 -14.43 -13.17 -29.76
CA ASP A 202 -15.05 -14.47 -30.03
C ASP A 202 -16.13 -14.89 -29.01
N ARG A 203 -16.66 -16.11 -29.17
CA ARG A 203 -17.76 -16.62 -28.33
C ARG A 203 -17.55 -18.08 -27.93
N GLY A 204 -18.04 -18.42 -26.75
CA GLY A 204 -17.99 -19.79 -26.23
C GLY A 204 -16.57 -20.17 -25.80
N THR A 205 -16.16 -21.40 -26.08
CA THR A 205 -14.85 -21.92 -25.65
C THR A 205 -13.67 -21.27 -26.37
N TYR A 206 -13.93 -20.59 -27.50
CA TYR A 206 -12.92 -19.85 -28.28
C TYR A 206 -12.75 -18.41 -27.81
N SER A 207 -13.48 -17.94 -26.81
CA SER A 207 -13.31 -16.57 -26.31
C SER A 207 -11.90 -16.33 -25.79
N THR A 208 -11.27 -15.24 -26.24
CA THR A 208 -9.91 -14.86 -25.86
C THR A 208 -9.88 -13.44 -25.27
N LEU A 209 -8.99 -13.21 -24.31
CA LEU A 209 -8.72 -11.87 -23.79
C LEU A 209 -7.76 -11.14 -24.72
N THR A 210 -8.08 -9.90 -25.08
CA THR A 210 -7.21 -9.05 -25.91
C THR A 210 -7.34 -7.58 -25.53
N CYS A 211 -6.38 -6.77 -25.96
CA CYS A 211 -6.54 -5.32 -26.00
C CYS A 211 -7.42 -4.90 -27.19
N TYR A 212 -8.09 -3.76 -27.07
CA TYR A 212 -8.77 -3.10 -28.18
C TYR A 212 -7.76 -2.82 -29.32
N PRO A 213 -8.13 -2.98 -30.60
CA PRO A 213 -7.21 -2.76 -31.71
C PRO A 213 -6.52 -1.38 -31.66
N GLY A 214 -5.18 -1.39 -31.71
CA GLY A 214 -4.37 -0.16 -31.67
C GLY A 214 -4.14 0.42 -30.26
N LYS A 215 -4.62 -0.23 -29.21
CA LYS A 215 -4.33 0.14 -27.81
C LYS A 215 -3.49 -0.94 -27.12
N GLU A 216 -2.76 -0.52 -26.10
CA GLU A 216 -1.99 -1.39 -25.21
C GLU A 216 -2.38 -1.12 -23.75
N LEU A 217 -2.29 -2.14 -22.91
CA LEU A 217 -2.44 -2.03 -21.46
C LEU A 217 -1.19 -1.35 -20.86
N ALA A 218 -1.14 -0.02 -21.00
CA ALA A 218 0.02 0.81 -20.67
C ALA A 218 -0.23 1.85 -19.56
N ASN A 219 -1.46 1.98 -19.06
CA ASN A 219 -1.79 2.88 -17.94
C ASN A 219 -0.99 2.56 -16.67
N ASN A 220 -0.85 3.54 -15.77
CA ASN A 220 -0.06 3.43 -14.54
C ASN A 220 -0.66 2.47 -13.48
N TYR A 221 -1.64 1.64 -13.85
CA TYR A 221 -2.29 0.69 -12.96
C TYR A 221 -2.35 -0.73 -13.55
N SER A 222 -1.65 -0.98 -14.66
CA SER A 222 -1.74 -2.23 -15.42
C SER A 222 -1.39 -3.47 -14.59
N LEU A 223 -0.42 -3.40 -13.67
CA LEU A 223 0.00 -4.56 -12.87
C LEU A 223 -1.01 -4.95 -11.79
N ASN A 224 -1.96 -4.08 -11.43
CA ASN A 224 -3.09 -4.48 -10.60
C ASN A 224 -3.93 -5.57 -11.28
N THR A 225 -3.92 -5.63 -12.64
CA THR A 225 -4.58 -6.73 -13.37
C THR A 225 -3.92 -8.08 -13.13
N VAL A 226 -2.61 -8.09 -12.85
CA VAL A 226 -1.84 -9.28 -12.46
C VAL A 226 -2.23 -9.69 -11.04
N ASP A 227 -2.26 -8.74 -10.10
CA ASP A 227 -2.59 -9.02 -8.69
C ASP A 227 -4.00 -9.61 -8.52
N ILE A 228 -4.99 -9.09 -9.24
CA ILE A 228 -6.38 -9.58 -9.15
C ILE A 228 -6.65 -10.83 -9.98
N CYS A 229 -5.72 -11.22 -10.87
CA CYS A 229 -5.91 -12.39 -11.72
C CYS A 229 -5.90 -13.64 -10.83
N PRO A 230 -6.99 -14.42 -10.76
CA PRO A 230 -7.05 -15.58 -9.87
C PRO A 230 -6.21 -16.78 -10.36
N VAL A 231 -5.58 -16.63 -11.53
CA VAL A 231 -4.85 -17.65 -12.28
C VAL A 231 -3.61 -16.99 -12.91
N GLY A 232 -2.62 -17.77 -13.31
CA GLY A 232 -1.41 -17.24 -13.96
C GLY A 232 -1.56 -16.88 -15.43
N ALA A 233 -2.69 -16.29 -15.82
CA ALA A 233 -2.96 -15.83 -17.17
C ALA A 233 -2.30 -14.48 -17.44
N LEU A 234 -2.52 -13.50 -16.56
CA LEU A 234 -1.82 -12.21 -16.61
C LEU A 234 -0.64 -12.30 -15.65
N THR A 235 0.56 -12.04 -16.17
CA THR A 235 1.80 -12.12 -15.39
C THR A 235 2.63 -10.86 -15.60
N SER A 236 3.33 -10.42 -14.55
CA SER A 236 4.31 -9.34 -14.68
C SER A 236 5.44 -9.77 -15.60
N THR A 237 5.68 -9.00 -16.65
CA THR A 237 6.74 -9.25 -17.63
C THR A 237 8.12 -9.21 -16.97
N ASP A 238 8.26 -8.40 -15.92
CA ASP A 238 9.51 -8.24 -15.18
C ASP A 238 9.73 -9.37 -14.17
N PHE A 239 8.72 -9.80 -13.42
CA PHE A 239 8.88 -10.80 -12.36
C PHE A 239 8.84 -12.25 -12.86
N ARG A 240 8.09 -12.50 -13.94
CA ARG A 240 7.83 -13.84 -14.48
C ARG A 240 9.11 -14.67 -14.59
N PHE A 241 9.09 -15.84 -13.97
CA PHE A 241 10.15 -16.86 -13.98
C PHE A 241 11.43 -16.47 -13.23
N LYS A 242 11.49 -15.34 -12.52
CA LYS A 242 12.65 -14.96 -11.71
C LYS A 242 12.70 -15.70 -10.36
N MET A 243 11.56 -15.93 -9.73
CA MET A 243 11.48 -16.59 -8.41
C MET A 243 10.11 -17.23 -8.20
N ARG A 244 10.03 -18.24 -7.33
CA ARG A 244 8.75 -18.79 -6.85
C ARG A 244 8.34 -18.15 -5.54
N VAL A 245 7.05 -17.90 -5.38
CA VAL A 245 6.52 -17.11 -4.27
C VAL A 245 6.70 -17.72 -2.89
N TRP A 246 6.72 -19.05 -2.79
CA TRP A 246 6.99 -19.74 -1.51
C TRP A 246 8.43 -19.57 -1.00
N PHE A 247 9.34 -19.05 -1.83
CA PHE A 247 10.70 -18.71 -1.40
C PHE A 247 10.85 -17.25 -0.94
N LEU A 248 9.86 -16.40 -1.23
CA LEU A 248 9.94 -14.97 -0.97
C LEU A 248 9.42 -14.68 0.44
N LYS A 249 10.17 -13.86 1.18
CA LYS A 249 9.70 -13.22 2.40
C LYS A 249 8.79 -12.06 2.02
N ARG A 250 7.66 -11.94 2.71
CA ARG A 250 6.74 -10.79 2.59
C ARG A 250 7.00 -9.84 3.75
N THR A 251 7.24 -8.57 3.44
CA THR A 251 7.41 -7.52 4.43
C THR A 251 6.45 -6.37 4.13
N GLN A 252 5.73 -5.90 5.14
CA GLN A 252 4.80 -4.78 4.99
C GLN A 252 5.57 -3.47 4.96
N SER A 253 5.27 -2.62 3.98
CA SER A 253 5.89 -1.31 3.79
C SER A 253 4.88 -0.31 3.23
N ILE A 254 5.35 0.88 2.87
CA ILE A 254 4.56 2.01 2.35
C ILE A 254 5.23 2.53 1.06
N CYS A 255 4.42 2.92 0.09
CA CYS A 255 4.89 3.55 -1.13
C CYS A 255 5.32 5.00 -0.85
N THR A 256 6.51 5.39 -1.30
CA THR A 256 7.07 6.75 -1.09
C THR A 256 6.91 7.66 -2.30
N GLU A 257 6.14 7.26 -3.30
CA GLU A 257 5.99 8.03 -4.54
C GLU A 257 5.23 9.34 -4.37
N SER A 258 4.29 9.40 -3.42
CA SER A 258 3.44 10.57 -3.18
C SER A 258 2.84 10.56 -1.77
N SER A 259 2.18 11.65 -1.41
CA SER A 259 1.54 11.85 -0.10
C SER A 259 0.39 10.88 0.18
N VAL A 260 -0.08 10.12 -0.80
CA VAL A 260 -1.07 9.04 -0.60
C VAL A 260 -0.55 7.99 0.39
N GLY A 261 0.74 7.62 0.31
CA GLY A 261 1.33 6.61 1.18
C GLY A 261 0.66 5.24 1.06
N ALA A 262 0.44 4.75 -0.17
CA ALA A 262 -0.24 3.48 -0.43
C ALA A 262 0.44 2.31 0.30
N ASN A 263 -0.34 1.42 0.93
CA ASN A 263 0.19 0.29 1.67
C ASN A 263 0.70 -0.80 0.73
N THR A 264 1.90 -1.34 1.00
CA THR A 264 2.58 -2.29 0.11
C THR A 264 3.06 -3.53 0.84
N GLU A 265 3.32 -4.58 0.07
CA GLU A 265 4.10 -5.73 0.47
C GLU A 265 5.31 -5.87 -0.44
N ILE A 266 6.48 -5.92 0.19
CA ILE A 266 7.77 -6.12 -0.46
C ILE A 266 8.07 -7.62 -0.43
N TRP A 267 8.34 -8.18 -1.60
CA TRP A 267 8.71 -9.59 -1.76
C TRP A 267 10.22 -9.69 -1.99
N SER A 268 10.94 -10.18 -0.98
CA SER A 268 12.38 -10.23 -0.98
C SER A 268 12.93 -11.62 -0.67
N ARG A 269 14.15 -11.88 -1.13
CA ARG A 269 14.93 -13.08 -0.77
C ARG A 269 16.42 -12.77 -0.87
N GLU A 270 17.19 -13.24 0.11
CA GLU A 270 18.67 -13.13 0.12
C GLU A 270 19.14 -11.68 -0.06
N GLY A 271 18.42 -10.73 0.56
CA GLY A 271 18.74 -9.30 0.51
C GLY A 271 18.37 -8.59 -0.81
N LYS A 272 17.70 -9.28 -1.73
CA LYS A 272 17.22 -8.70 -3.00
C LYS A 272 15.69 -8.60 -3.04
N ILE A 273 15.17 -7.50 -3.59
CA ILE A 273 13.74 -7.31 -3.86
C ILE A 273 13.42 -7.86 -5.25
N TYR A 274 12.34 -8.64 -5.36
CA TYR A 274 11.91 -9.22 -6.64
C TYR A 274 10.66 -8.54 -7.19
N ARG A 275 9.74 -8.15 -6.31
CA ARG A 275 8.52 -7.42 -6.68
C ARG A 275 7.93 -6.69 -5.48
N ILE A 276 7.11 -5.68 -5.78
CA ILE A 276 6.26 -4.97 -4.83
C ILE A 276 4.80 -5.17 -5.25
N THR A 277 3.94 -5.52 -4.30
CA THR A 277 2.48 -5.67 -4.52
C THR A 277 1.70 -4.79 -3.55
N PRO A 278 0.46 -4.40 -3.87
CA PRO A 278 -0.38 -3.66 -2.94
C PRO A 278 -0.75 -4.52 -1.73
N ARG A 279 -0.80 -3.90 -0.56
CA ARG A 279 -1.44 -4.43 0.62
C ARG A 279 -2.81 -3.79 0.76
N ARG A 280 -3.82 -4.57 1.18
CA ARG A 280 -5.17 -4.03 1.32
C ARG A 280 -5.24 -3.05 2.50
N ASN A 281 -5.63 -1.81 2.24
CA ASN A 281 -6.05 -0.83 3.25
C ASN A 281 -7.21 0.01 2.68
N ASP A 282 -8.42 -0.28 3.15
CA ASP A 282 -9.66 0.33 2.62
C ASP A 282 -9.75 1.85 2.90
N ALA A 283 -8.95 2.36 3.85
CA ALA A 283 -8.85 3.78 4.18
C ALA A 283 -7.80 4.54 3.33
N VAL A 284 -6.94 3.84 2.58
CA VAL A 284 -5.81 4.48 1.86
C VAL A 284 -5.77 4.10 0.38
N ASN A 285 -5.54 2.83 0.06
CA ASN A 285 -5.33 2.40 -1.33
C ASN A 285 -6.31 1.31 -1.80
N ASP A 286 -7.30 0.94 -0.97
CA ASP A 286 -8.11 -0.25 -1.15
C ASP A 286 -7.22 -1.48 -1.37
N THR A 287 -7.06 -1.94 -2.60
CA THR A 287 -6.20 -3.06 -2.99
C THR A 287 -5.29 -2.70 -4.16
N TRP A 288 -5.14 -1.41 -4.45
CA TRP A 288 -4.51 -0.90 -5.66
C TRP A 288 -3.18 -0.23 -5.37
N MET A 289 -2.36 -0.09 -6.40
CA MET A 289 -1.08 0.60 -6.34
C MET A 289 -0.66 1.00 -7.76
N THR A 290 0.02 2.15 -7.88
CA THR A 290 0.65 2.62 -9.12
C THR A 290 1.74 1.67 -9.61
N ASP A 291 1.89 1.54 -10.93
CA ASP A 291 2.95 0.76 -11.56
C ASP A 291 4.32 1.41 -11.34
N SER A 292 4.38 2.74 -11.35
CA SER A 292 5.56 3.53 -11.00
C SER A 292 6.00 3.31 -9.54
N GLY A 293 5.05 3.28 -8.59
CA GLY A 293 5.32 2.92 -7.20
C GLY A 293 5.93 1.53 -7.02
N ARG A 294 5.58 0.56 -7.88
CA ARG A 294 6.18 -0.79 -7.86
C ARG A 294 7.63 -0.82 -8.34
N ALA A 295 8.06 0.20 -9.08
CA ALA A 295 9.40 0.31 -9.65
C ALA A 295 10.37 1.10 -8.75
N LEU A 296 9.91 1.71 -7.66
CA LEU A 296 10.74 2.56 -6.77
C LEU A 296 12.03 1.86 -6.29
N PHE A 297 11.98 0.56 -6.03
CA PHE A 297 13.17 -0.17 -5.57
C PHE A 297 14.28 -0.25 -6.63
N LYS A 298 13.95 -0.10 -7.92
CA LYS A 298 14.95 -0.15 -9.00
C LYS A 298 15.91 1.02 -8.94
N ALA A 299 15.43 2.21 -8.58
CA ALA A 299 16.31 3.37 -8.38
C ALA A 299 17.32 3.14 -7.23
N VAL A 300 16.94 2.36 -6.21
CA VAL A 300 17.83 1.98 -5.11
C VAL A 300 18.86 0.93 -5.53
N GLU A 301 18.51 0.03 -6.47
CA GLU A 301 19.42 -1.01 -7.00
C GLU A 301 20.36 -0.48 -8.10
N GLU A 302 19.91 0.45 -8.93
CA GLU A 302 20.62 0.95 -10.12
C GLU A 302 21.37 2.28 -9.89
N GLY A 303 21.01 3.04 -8.85
CA GLY A 303 21.59 4.35 -8.57
C GLY A 303 23.03 4.30 -8.04
N ASP A 304 23.74 5.43 -8.16
CA ASP A 304 25.07 5.59 -7.56
C ASP A 304 24.96 5.77 -6.05
N ARG A 305 24.97 4.63 -5.35
CA ARG A 305 24.58 4.56 -3.95
C ARG A 305 25.71 4.94 -3.01
N LEU A 306 25.41 5.85 -2.07
CA LEU A 306 26.31 6.15 -0.96
C LEU A 306 26.33 5.00 0.03
N THR A 307 27.53 4.47 0.30
CA THR A 307 27.74 3.26 1.13
C THR A 307 28.66 3.47 2.32
N HIS A 308 29.29 4.64 2.42
CA HIS A 308 30.27 4.93 3.45
C HIS A 308 30.11 6.33 4.00
N TYR A 309 30.38 6.47 5.29
CA TYR A 309 30.52 7.75 5.97
C TYR A 309 31.85 8.38 5.55
N THR A 310 31.85 9.68 5.23
CA THR A 310 33.08 10.39 4.88
C THR A 310 33.19 11.75 5.56
N ILE A 311 34.42 12.16 5.84
CA ILE A 311 34.81 13.52 6.24
C ILE A 311 35.89 13.97 5.26
N ASP A 312 35.65 15.07 4.55
CA ASP A 312 36.50 15.60 3.48
C ASP A 312 36.93 14.51 2.46
N GLY A 313 35.98 13.64 2.11
CA GLY A 313 36.17 12.51 1.18
C GLY A 313 36.92 11.31 1.76
N VAL A 314 37.32 11.33 3.04
CA VAL A 314 38.00 10.21 3.70
C VAL A 314 36.99 9.34 4.43
N HIS A 315 37.04 8.02 4.20
CA HIS A 315 36.18 7.05 4.88
C HIS A 315 36.35 7.06 6.41
N LYS A 316 35.22 7.12 7.12
CA LYS A 316 35.14 7.21 8.58
C LYS A 316 34.08 6.29 9.15
N THR A 317 34.07 6.16 10.47
CA THR A 317 32.98 5.48 11.19
C THR A 317 31.80 6.43 11.41
N SER A 318 30.60 5.88 11.62
CA SER A 318 29.41 6.67 11.94
C SER A 318 29.64 7.57 13.17
N ALA A 319 30.29 7.04 14.21
CA ALA A 319 30.60 7.78 15.43
C ALA A 319 31.54 8.98 15.17
N GLU A 320 32.59 8.81 14.36
CA GLU A 320 33.48 9.92 13.98
C GLU A 320 32.74 10.99 13.18
N THR A 321 31.89 10.60 12.22
CA THR A 321 31.10 11.57 11.45
C THR A 321 30.06 12.31 12.29
N VAL A 322 29.44 11.64 13.27
CA VAL A 322 28.49 12.28 14.18
C VAL A 322 29.18 13.37 14.99
N VAL A 323 30.36 13.09 15.55
CA VAL A 323 31.14 14.08 16.32
C VAL A 323 31.51 15.27 15.44
N ALA A 324 32.06 15.02 14.26
CA ALA A 324 32.44 16.09 13.33
C ALA A 324 31.24 16.92 12.86
N ALA A 325 30.08 16.28 12.61
CA ALA A 325 28.85 16.97 12.27
C ALA A 325 28.38 17.86 13.42
N ALA A 326 28.37 17.34 14.66
CA ALA A 326 28.00 18.11 15.83
C ALA A 326 28.95 19.30 16.08
N GLU A 327 30.27 19.15 15.86
CA GLU A 327 31.23 20.24 15.96
C GLU A 327 30.95 21.38 14.95
N LEU A 328 30.66 21.03 13.68
CA LEU A 328 30.29 22.01 12.66
C LEU A 328 28.97 22.72 12.98
N LEU A 329 28.02 22.00 13.58
CA LEU A 329 26.72 22.55 13.98
C LEU A 329 26.85 23.44 15.24
N LYS A 330 27.73 23.11 16.20
CA LYS A 330 28.03 23.95 17.38
C LYS A 330 28.74 25.27 17.02
N ALA A 331 29.37 25.37 15.85
CA ALA A 331 30.04 26.58 15.41
C ALA A 331 29.08 27.76 15.16
N GLY A 332 27.77 27.51 15.09
CA GLY A 332 26.72 28.51 14.89
C GLY A 332 26.51 28.88 13.42
N LYS A 333 25.50 29.72 13.15
CA LYS A 333 25.05 30.10 11.79
C LYS A 333 24.70 28.89 10.91
N VAL A 334 23.81 28.06 11.45
CA VAL A 334 23.38 26.82 10.81
C VAL A 334 22.06 27.04 10.07
N ALA A 335 21.95 26.49 8.87
CA ALA A 335 20.67 26.23 8.22
C ALA A 335 20.51 24.73 7.97
N ILE A 336 19.29 24.23 8.10
CA ILE A 336 18.92 22.84 7.84
C ILE A 336 17.92 22.82 6.70
N VAL A 337 18.27 22.09 5.64
CA VAL A 337 17.35 21.67 4.58
C VAL A 337 16.87 20.27 4.92
N GLY A 338 15.72 20.19 5.59
CA GLY A 338 15.07 18.92 5.90
C GLY A 338 14.29 18.38 4.70
N SER A 339 13.84 17.13 4.78
CA SER A 339 13.05 16.50 3.72
C SER A 339 11.75 15.89 4.21
N ALA A 340 10.70 16.06 3.40
CA ALA A 340 9.43 15.37 3.57
C ALA A 340 9.47 13.90 3.07
N GLN A 341 10.62 13.43 2.56
CA GLN A 341 10.92 12.01 2.34
C GLN A 341 11.39 11.29 3.61
N SER A 342 11.87 12.04 4.61
CA SER A 342 12.30 11.49 5.89
C SER A 342 11.13 10.95 6.71
N SER A 343 11.38 9.93 7.51
CA SER A 343 10.38 9.36 8.41
C SER A 343 9.99 10.31 9.55
N VAL A 344 8.91 10.00 10.26
CA VAL A 344 8.46 10.77 11.45
C VAL A 344 9.59 10.82 12.49
N GLU A 345 10.29 9.70 12.68
CA GLU A 345 11.40 9.59 13.62
C GLU A 345 12.57 10.49 13.21
N GLU A 346 12.93 10.49 11.93
CA GLU A 346 14.01 11.32 11.38
C GLU A 346 13.68 12.81 11.48
N GLN A 347 12.45 13.19 11.15
CA GLN A 347 11.98 14.58 11.26
C GLN A 347 11.95 15.07 12.71
N PHE A 348 11.62 14.20 13.67
CA PHE A 348 11.65 14.53 15.09
C PHE A 348 13.07 14.87 15.57
N TYR A 349 14.06 14.04 15.25
CA TYR A 349 15.44 14.33 15.62
C TYR A 349 16.04 15.49 14.80
N CYS A 350 15.61 15.69 13.55
CA CYS A 350 15.96 16.88 12.78
C CYS A 350 15.50 18.17 13.49
N LYS A 351 14.28 18.17 14.07
CA LYS A 351 13.79 19.29 14.88
C LYS A 351 14.65 19.50 16.13
N ALA A 352 14.98 18.41 16.84
CA ALA A 352 15.83 18.49 18.02
C ALA A 352 17.23 19.07 17.68
N ILE A 353 17.81 18.70 16.53
CA ILE A 353 19.06 19.31 16.04
C ILE A 353 18.86 20.80 15.78
N ALA A 354 17.77 21.19 15.11
CA ALA A 354 17.48 22.59 14.80
C ALA A 354 17.40 23.45 16.08
N GLU A 355 16.63 23.01 17.07
CA GLU A 355 16.46 23.70 18.35
C GLU A 355 17.77 23.82 19.14
N ARG A 356 18.60 22.76 19.12
CA ARG A 356 19.88 22.73 19.85
C ARG A 356 21.01 23.52 19.19
N SER A 357 20.90 23.75 17.87
CA SER A 357 21.89 24.51 17.10
C SER A 357 21.43 25.92 16.73
N ASP A 358 20.24 26.34 17.18
CA ASP A 358 19.59 27.60 16.81
C ASP A 358 19.53 27.79 15.28
N ALA A 359 19.25 26.69 14.56
CA ALA A 359 19.29 26.66 13.11
C ALA A 359 17.96 27.10 12.49
N SER A 360 18.04 27.78 11.34
CA SER A 360 16.86 27.94 10.48
C SER A 360 16.53 26.62 9.79
N VAL A 361 15.24 26.29 9.67
CA VAL A 361 14.78 25.07 8.99
C VAL A 361 14.01 25.45 7.74
N ALA A 362 14.37 24.83 6.61
CA ALA A 362 13.64 24.88 5.37
C ALA A 362 13.35 23.46 4.89
N LEU A 363 12.13 23.23 4.40
CA LEU A 363 11.75 22.05 3.63
C LEU A 363 11.42 22.50 2.21
N VAL A 364 11.35 21.54 1.28
CA VAL A 364 10.98 21.79 -0.11
C VAL A 364 9.73 21.00 -0.47
N SER A 365 8.82 21.65 -1.21
CA SER A 365 7.66 20.99 -1.79
C SER A 365 8.02 20.39 -3.14
N HIS A 366 7.82 19.08 -3.29
CA HIS A 366 7.95 18.40 -4.58
C HIS A 366 6.57 18.17 -5.16
N ILE A 367 6.24 18.91 -6.21
CA ILE A 367 4.89 18.89 -6.83
C ILE A 367 4.98 18.28 -8.22
N GLY A 368 4.04 17.39 -8.55
CA GLY A 368 3.89 16.83 -9.89
C GLY A 368 2.42 16.68 -10.29
N GLU A 369 2.19 16.08 -11.46
CA GLU A 369 0.84 15.83 -11.97
C GLU A 369 0.16 14.67 -11.22
N ALA A 370 -1.07 14.87 -10.75
CA ALA A 370 -1.88 13.82 -10.16
C ALA A 370 -2.65 13.02 -11.22
N ASP A 371 -3.06 11.81 -10.85
CA ASP A 371 -3.88 10.93 -11.71
C ASP A 371 -5.34 10.75 -11.22
N GLY A 372 -5.72 11.44 -10.14
CA GLY A 372 -7.06 11.33 -9.54
C GLY A 372 -7.35 9.98 -8.87
N ILE A 373 -6.36 9.09 -8.74
CA ILE A 373 -6.51 7.75 -8.17
C ILE A 373 -5.60 7.59 -6.95
N LEU A 374 -4.33 7.23 -7.12
CA LEU A 374 -3.37 6.97 -6.03
C LEU A 374 -2.02 7.69 -6.22
N LEU A 375 -1.91 8.55 -7.24
CA LEU A 375 -0.77 9.43 -7.41
C LEU A 375 -1.22 10.87 -7.16
N SER A 376 -0.89 11.42 -5.99
CA SER A 376 -1.23 12.79 -5.60
C SER A 376 -0.19 13.81 -6.09
N GLU A 377 -0.58 15.08 -6.15
CA GLU A 377 0.28 16.19 -6.59
C GLU A 377 1.53 16.32 -5.70
N ASP A 378 1.38 16.18 -4.39
CA ASP A 378 2.50 16.14 -3.45
C ASP A 378 3.27 14.83 -3.59
N ARG A 379 4.51 14.92 -4.07
CA ARG A 379 5.43 13.79 -4.30
C ARG A 379 6.19 13.37 -3.05
N THR A 380 5.80 13.87 -1.89
CA THR A 380 6.46 13.56 -0.62
C THR A 380 5.53 12.74 0.28
N PRO A 381 6.01 11.62 0.86
CA PRO A 381 5.16 10.73 1.65
C PRO A 381 4.85 11.25 3.06
N ASN A 382 5.60 12.26 3.55
CA ASN A 382 5.60 12.61 4.96
C ASN A 382 5.67 14.12 5.25
N LEU A 383 5.12 14.96 4.36
CA LEU A 383 4.99 16.40 4.63
C LEU A 383 4.16 16.67 5.89
N ARG A 384 3.06 15.94 6.08
CA ARG A 384 2.22 16.06 7.28
C ARG A 384 2.90 15.56 8.54
N GLY A 385 3.86 14.62 8.43
CA GLY A 385 4.71 14.24 9.55
C GLY A 385 5.57 15.41 10.05
N ALA A 386 6.07 16.24 9.13
CA ALA A 386 6.89 17.39 9.48
C ALA A 386 6.06 18.48 10.19
N LEU A 387 4.80 18.64 9.79
CA LEU A 387 3.83 19.52 10.47
C LEU A 387 3.46 18.99 11.86
N VAL A 388 3.10 17.70 11.97
CA VAL A 388 2.72 17.05 13.23
C VAL A 388 3.86 17.08 14.24
N ASN A 389 5.10 16.84 13.81
CA ASN A 389 6.27 16.96 14.68
C ASN A 389 6.59 18.41 15.07
N GLY A 390 6.00 19.40 14.40
CA GLY A 390 6.35 20.81 14.55
C GLY A 390 7.76 21.16 14.03
N LEU A 391 8.30 20.37 13.10
CA LEU A 391 9.54 20.71 12.37
C LEU A 391 9.30 21.93 11.47
N ILE A 392 8.10 22.02 10.92
CA ILE A 392 7.61 23.18 10.17
C ILE A 392 6.20 23.54 10.67
N ASN A 393 5.85 24.82 10.57
CA ASN A 393 4.50 25.33 10.91
C ASN A 393 3.77 25.90 9.69
N THR A 394 4.43 25.94 8.54
CA THR A 394 3.94 26.51 7.28
C THR A 394 4.35 25.61 6.13
N LEU A 395 3.55 25.57 5.06
CA LEU A 395 3.87 24.74 3.90
C LEU A 395 5.14 25.25 3.18
N PRO A 396 6.03 24.34 2.74
CA PRO A 396 7.28 24.72 2.09
C PRO A 396 7.08 25.29 0.68
N SER A 397 8.04 26.11 0.23
CA SER A 397 8.16 26.54 -1.17
C SER A 397 8.76 25.45 -2.06
N GLN A 398 8.65 25.60 -3.38
CA GLN A 398 9.31 24.71 -4.35
C GLN A 398 10.80 25.02 -4.54
N ASP A 399 11.30 26.13 -3.99
CA ASP A 399 12.70 26.54 -4.08
C ASP A 399 13.25 26.98 -2.71
N LEU A 400 14.58 27.03 -2.62
CA LEU A 400 15.36 27.41 -1.44
C LEU A 400 15.98 28.81 -1.57
N SER A 401 15.33 29.72 -2.30
CA SER A 401 15.87 31.07 -2.57
C SER A 401 16.20 31.85 -1.29
N GLU A 402 15.44 31.65 -0.22
CA GLU A 402 15.70 32.35 1.05
C GLU A 402 16.96 31.81 1.74
N VAL A 403 17.18 30.49 1.72
CA VAL A 403 18.43 29.88 2.21
C VAL A 403 19.61 30.36 1.36
N ALA A 404 19.44 30.45 0.04
CA ALA A 404 20.49 30.97 -0.86
C ALA A 404 20.90 32.41 -0.50
N LYS A 405 19.95 33.30 -0.19
CA LYS A 405 20.25 34.67 0.28
C LYS A 405 20.95 34.70 1.64
N GLN A 406 20.57 33.81 2.55
CA GLN A 406 21.23 33.69 3.86
C GLN A 406 22.68 33.24 3.72
N ILE A 407 22.96 32.31 2.80
CA ILE A 407 24.33 31.92 2.44
C ILE A 407 25.09 33.10 1.80
N GLU A 408 24.47 33.81 0.86
CA GLU A 408 25.13 34.93 0.17
C GLU A 408 25.48 36.08 1.11
N SER A 409 24.62 36.36 2.09
CA SER A 409 24.85 37.39 3.11
C SER A 409 25.83 36.98 4.23
N GLY A 410 26.26 35.71 4.28
CA GLY A 410 27.13 35.17 5.34
C GLY A 410 26.42 34.98 6.68
N ALA A 411 25.08 34.94 6.66
CA ALA A 411 24.24 34.60 7.81
C ALA A 411 24.26 33.09 8.12
N VAL A 412 24.59 32.27 7.12
CA VAL A 412 24.75 30.82 7.21
C VAL A 412 26.16 30.43 6.77
N ASP A 413 26.89 29.76 7.66
CA ASP A 413 28.25 29.25 7.40
C ASP A 413 28.28 27.70 7.35
N THR A 414 27.28 27.03 7.94
CA THR A 414 27.10 25.57 7.93
C THR A 414 25.70 25.20 7.42
N LEU A 415 25.63 24.26 6.47
CA LEU A 415 24.38 23.78 5.87
C LEU A 415 24.25 22.27 6.08
N LEU A 416 23.21 21.83 6.77
CA LEU A 416 22.82 20.41 6.86
C LEU A 416 21.74 20.13 5.81
N VAL A 417 22.00 19.21 4.89
CA VAL A 417 21.07 18.83 3.81
C VAL A 417 20.70 17.37 3.96
N ILE A 418 19.39 17.09 4.02
CA ILE A 418 18.85 15.75 4.16
C ILE A 418 18.08 15.39 2.90
N HIS A 419 18.48 14.35 2.18
CA HIS A 419 17.88 13.76 0.96
C HIS A 419 17.71 14.67 -0.27
N GLU A 420 17.86 15.99 -0.13
CA GLU A 420 17.62 16.94 -1.21
C GLU A 420 18.87 17.20 -2.05
N ASP A 421 18.68 17.37 -3.36
CA ASP A 421 19.68 17.97 -4.24
C ASP A 421 19.42 19.47 -4.34
N VAL A 422 20.03 20.23 -3.42
CA VAL A 422 19.79 21.68 -3.33
C VAL A 422 20.29 22.48 -4.54
N THR A 423 21.14 21.89 -5.39
CA THR A 423 21.59 22.51 -6.64
C THR A 423 20.48 22.66 -7.66
N MET A 424 19.52 21.72 -7.64
CA MET A 424 18.32 21.73 -8.46
C MET A 424 17.20 22.60 -7.85
N LEU A 425 17.41 23.13 -6.63
CA LEU A 425 16.40 23.82 -5.82
C LEU A 425 16.79 25.29 -5.55
N GLY A 426 17.69 25.85 -6.35
CA GLY A 426 18.05 27.27 -6.33
C GLY A 426 19.33 27.63 -5.57
N ILE A 427 20.04 26.66 -4.97
CA ILE A 427 21.35 26.90 -4.33
C ILE A 427 22.47 26.47 -5.28
N SER A 428 23.07 27.44 -6.00
CA SER A 428 24.17 27.14 -6.94
C SER A 428 25.39 26.48 -6.27
N ALA A 429 26.16 25.71 -7.05
CA ALA A 429 27.40 25.08 -6.59
C ALA A 429 28.44 26.10 -6.10
N GLU A 430 28.45 27.32 -6.65
CA GLU A 430 29.31 28.42 -6.19
C GLU A 430 28.94 28.90 -4.78
N LEU A 431 27.65 28.88 -4.42
CA LEU A 431 27.20 29.22 -3.08
C LEU A 431 27.54 28.09 -2.10
N LEU A 432 27.40 26.83 -2.50
CA LEU A 432 27.77 25.69 -1.65
C LEU A 432 29.24 25.72 -1.25
N LYS A 433 30.14 26.18 -2.13
CA LYS A 433 31.58 26.34 -1.81
C LYS A 433 31.87 27.36 -0.71
N LYS A 434 30.92 28.27 -0.41
CA LYS A 434 31.08 29.30 0.64
C LYS A 434 30.75 28.77 2.04
N VAL A 435 30.11 27.61 2.15
CA VAL A 435 29.62 27.05 3.41
C VAL A 435 30.15 25.63 3.63
N LYS A 436 30.11 25.17 4.88
CA LYS A 436 30.39 23.77 5.21
C LYS A 436 29.11 22.96 5.09
N VAL A 437 29.09 22.02 4.14
CA VAL A 437 27.92 21.18 3.88
C VAL A 437 28.06 19.83 4.58
N ILE A 438 27.02 19.44 5.31
CA ILE A 438 26.80 18.09 5.83
C ILE A 438 25.66 17.50 5.01
N TYR A 439 25.91 16.44 4.25
CA TYR A 439 24.90 15.80 3.42
C TYR A 439 24.52 14.43 3.97
N ILE A 440 23.23 14.21 4.20
CA ILE A 440 22.63 12.92 4.55
C ILE A 440 21.79 12.48 3.35
N GLY A 441 22.14 11.38 2.70
CA GLY A 441 21.42 10.98 1.50
C GLY A 441 21.68 9.56 1.02
N LEU A 442 20.80 9.08 0.15
CA LEU A 442 20.83 7.69 -0.36
C LEU A 442 21.76 7.57 -1.58
N LEU A 443 21.65 8.53 -2.51
CA LEU A 443 22.37 8.54 -3.78
C LEU A 443 23.38 9.69 -3.80
N ALA A 444 24.48 9.48 -4.52
CA ALA A 444 25.44 10.50 -4.84
C ALA A 444 24.82 11.52 -5.81
N ASN A 445 25.12 12.79 -5.58
CA ASN A 445 24.73 13.95 -6.37
C ASN A 445 25.76 15.07 -6.19
N ASP A 446 25.55 16.20 -6.89
CA ASP A 446 26.44 17.38 -6.86
C ASP A 446 26.65 17.92 -5.43
N VAL A 447 25.65 17.81 -4.55
CA VAL A 447 25.76 18.21 -3.14
C VAL A 447 26.72 17.30 -2.38
N SER A 448 26.58 15.98 -2.55
CA SER A 448 27.41 14.99 -1.87
C SER A 448 28.88 15.05 -2.29
N GLU A 449 29.16 15.39 -3.55
CA GLU A 449 30.54 15.53 -4.05
C GLU A 449 31.26 16.74 -3.45
N GLY A 450 30.53 17.81 -3.16
CA GLY A 450 31.05 19.03 -2.54
C GLY A 450 30.98 19.07 -1.02
N ALA A 451 30.41 18.05 -0.37
CA ALA A 451 30.15 18.06 1.06
C ALA A 451 31.41 17.82 1.90
N ALA A 452 31.51 18.55 3.02
CA ALA A 452 32.55 18.32 4.01
C ALA A 452 32.31 17.02 4.79
N ILE A 453 31.05 16.66 5.01
CA ILE A 453 30.66 15.40 5.63
C ILE A 453 29.56 14.75 4.80
N VAL A 454 29.72 13.46 4.50
CA VAL A 454 28.69 12.64 3.84
C VAL A 454 28.29 11.50 4.76
N ILE A 455 26.99 11.39 5.01
CA ILE A 455 26.34 10.35 5.80
C ILE A 455 25.45 9.55 4.86
N PRO A 456 25.76 8.28 4.58
CA PRO A 456 24.90 7.43 3.75
C PRO A 456 23.60 7.10 4.48
N SER A 457 22.50 7.12 3.75
CA SER A 457 21.16 6.82 4.24
C SER A 457 20.67 5.44 3.80
N LEU A 458 19.78 4.85 4.59
CA LEU A 458 19.02 3.66 4.24
C LEU A 458 17.69 4.03 3.54
N SER A 459 17.32 3.27 2.51
CA SER A 459 16.02 3.41 1.86
C SER A 459 14.87 2.92 2.75
N VAL A 460 13.63 3.26 2.40
CA VAL A 460 12.40 2.75 3.04
C VAL A 460 12.32 1.20 3.06
N PHE A 461 13.08 0.51 2.20
CA PHE A 461 13.13 -0.94 2.15
C PHE A 461 14.15 -1.57 3.11
N GLU A 462 15.00 -0.76 3.74
CA GLU A 462 16.17 -1.19 4.53
C GLU A 462 16.15 -0.73 5.98
N LYS A 463 15.24 0.18 6.32
CA LYS A 463 15.01 0.66 7.68
C LYS A 463 13.54 0.52 8.09
N ASP A 464 13.33 0.51 9.38
CA ASP A 464 12.01 0.65 9.99
C ASP A 464 11.70 2.13 10.19
N GLY A 465 10.43 2.53 10.08
CA GLY A 465 10.02 3.91 10.29
C GLY A 465 8.52 4.11 10.13
N SER A 466 8.10 5.38 10.18
CA SER A 466 6.70 5.76 10.03
C SER A 466 6.52 6.99 9.15
N PHE A 467 5.36 7.09 8.51
CA PHE A 467 4.92 8.25 7.74
C PHE A 467 3.50 8.67 8.12
N VAL A 468 3.20 9.96 7.98
CA VAL A 468 1.86 10.53 8.09
C VAL A 468 1.42 10.98 6.70
N ASN A 469 0.43 10.28 6.15
CA ASN A 469 -0.04 10.49 4.78
C ASN A 469 -1.00 11.69 4.64
N GLN A 470 -1.51 11.93 3.43
CA GLN A 470 -2.39 13.04 3.07
C GLN A 470 -3.68 13.18 3.92
N SER A 471 -4.14 12.09 4.53
CA SER A 471 -5.33 12.08 5.38
C SER A 471 -4.99 12.13 6.87
N PHE A 472 -3.78 12.58 7.23
CA PHE A 472 -3.26 12.57 8.60
C PHE A 472 -3.28 11.18 9.24
N ARG A 473 -3.04 10.13 8.45
CA ARG A 473 -2.95 8.76 8.94
C ARG A 473 -1.49 8.37 9.15
N LEU A 474 -1.14 8.08 10.41
CA LEU A 474 0.15 7.53 10.80
C LEU A 474 0.23 6.05 10.40
N GLN A 475 1.23 5.69 9.60
CA GLN A 475 1.45 4.34 9.11
C GLN A 475 2.91 3.95 9.30
N ARG A 476 3.16 2.71 9.73
CA ARG A 476 4.50 2.16 9.85
C ARG A 476 4.92 1.34 8.61
N PHE A 477 6.21 1.32 8.33
CA PHE A 477 6.85 0.45 7.33
C PHE A 477 8.03 -0.29 7.95
N LYS A 478 8.32 -1.49 7.43
CA LYS A 478 9.38 -2.37 7.95
C LYS A 478 10.50 -2.59 6.94
N ALA A 479 11.72 -2.77 7.43
CA ALA A 479 12.88 -3.18 6.65
C ALA A 479 12.65 -4.55 5.99
N ALA A 480 12.66 -4.58 4.66
CA ALA A 480 12.45 -5.78 3.85
C ALA A 480 13.76 -6.49 3.47
N ILE A 481 14.85 -5.74 3.33
CA ILE A 481 16.20 -6.20 3.00
C ILE A 481 17.21 -5.53 3.94
N PRO A 482 18.41 -6.10 4.16
CA PRO A 482 19.45 -5.42 4.91
C PRO A 482 20.04 -4.27 4.10
N GLY A 483 20.38 -3.18 4.78
CA GLY A 483 21.17 -2.09 4.20
C GLY A 483 22.64 -2.46 3.96
N PRO A 484 23.43 -1.55 3.34
CA PRO A 484 24.86 -1.71 3.15
C PRO A 484 25.58 -1.90 4.48
N ARG A 485 26.65 -2.70 4.44
CA ARG A 485 27.41 -3.02 5.64
C ARG A 485 27.97 -1.75 6.29
N GLY A 486 27.66 -1.56 7.57
CA GLY A 486 28.17 -0.45 8.37
C GLY A 486 27.30 0.81 8.33
N VAL A 487 26.32 0.89 7.44
CA VAL A 487 25.31 1.96 7.42
C VAL A 487 24.21 1.62 8.42
N VAL A 488 23.88 2.58 9.29
CA VAL A 488 22.81 2.46 10.29
C VAL A 488 21.60 3.29 9.87
N SER A 489 20.46 3.09 10.54
CA SER A 489 19.24 3.85 10.27
C SER A 489 19.45 5.35 10.50
N ASP A 490 18.91 6.17 9.62
CA ASP A 490 19.14 7.62 9.60
C ASP A 490 18.68 8.28 10.89
N PHE A 491 17.56 7.82 11.49
CA PHE A 491 17.08 8.35 12.77
C PHE A 491 18.13 8.15 13.88
N MET A 492 18.89 7.05 13.87
CA MET A 492 19.94 6.81 14.87
C MET A 492 21.12 7.77 14.67
N VAL A 493 21.46 8.11 13.42
CA VAL A 493 22.52 9.09 13.15
C VAL A 493 22.08 10.48 13.61
N LEU A 494 20.85 10.88 13.27
CA LEU A 494 20.26 12.16 13.67
C LEU A 494 20.11 12.27 15.19
N GLU A 495 19.66 11.19 15.84
CA GLU A 495 19.63 11.10 17.30
C GLU A 495 21.01 11.34 17.91
N HIS A 496 22.03 10.61 17.47
CA HIS A 496 23.36 10.76 18.04
C HIS A 496 23.96 12.16 17.78
N ILE A 497 23.62 12.81 16.66
CA ILE A 497 23.99 14.22 16.41
C ILE A 497 23.28 15.11 17.42
N ALA A 498 21.97 14.93 17.62
CA ALA A 498 21.20 15.70 18.60
C ALA A 498 21.80 15.53 20.02
N GLU A 499 22.10 14.30 20.43
CA GLU A 499 22.76 13.99 21.72
C GLU A 499 24.10 14.73 21.86
N ALA A 500 24.95 14.63 20.84
CA ALA A 500 26.25 15.29 20.83
C ALA A 500 26.13 16.83 20.91
N LEU A 501 25.02 17.42 20.43
CA LEU A 501 24.75 18.84 20.57
C LEU A 501 24.35 19.25 22.00
N ALA A 502 23.60 18.40 22.71
CA ALA A 502 23.11 18.69 24.07
C ALA A 502 24.06 18.24 25.19
N ASP A 503 25.09 17.44 24.88
CA ASP A 503 25.91 16.71 25.87
C ASP A 503 25.05 15.84 26.82
N GLU A 504 23.88 15.42 26.33
CA GLU A 504 22.91 14.56 27.02
C GLU A 504 22.84 13.20 26.34
N LYS A 505 22.65 12.15 27.14
CA LYS A 505 22.53 10.78 26.65
C LYS A 505 21.06 10.46 26.41
N ILE A 506 20.68 10.23 25.16
CA ILE A 506 19.32 9.80 24.77
C ILE A 506 19.44 8.37 24.26
N PRO A 507 19.32 7.34 25.11
CA PRO A 507 19.56 5.98 24.64
C PRO A 507 18.31 5.43 23.95
N SER A 508 18.01 5.85 22.72
CA SER A 508 16.93 5.27 21.93
C SER A 508 17.39 4.15 21.01
N GLY A 509 18.35 3.32 21.43
CA GLY A 509 18.97 2.24 20.62
C GLY A 509 18.05 1.23 19.90
N SER A 510 16.72 1.37 19.99
CA SER A 510 15.70 0.82 19.09
C SER A 510 14.64 1.86 18.71
N ILE A 511 13.95 1.66 17.58
CA ILE A 511 12.85 2.54 17.15
C ILE A 511 11.73 2.68 18.19
N ASP A 512 11.41 1.63 18.96
CA ASP A 512 10.41 1.72 20.03
C ASP A 512 10.87 2.64 21.17
N ALA A 513 12.18 2.68 21.44
CA ALA A 513 12.76 3.59 22.42
C ALA A 513 12.69 5.04 21.92
N ALA A 514 12.88 5.28 20.60
CA ALA A 514 12.72 6.61 20.01
C ALA A 514 11.27 7.10 20.19
N TRP A 515 10.31 6.19 19.98
CA TRP A 515 8.89 6.48 20.14
C TRP A 515 8.46 6.82 21.56
N GLU A 516 9.23 6.49 22.61
CA GLU A 516 8.92 6.97 23.97
C GLU A 516 9.07 8.49 24.07
N PHE A 517 10.07 9.05 23.38
CA PHE A 517 10.32 10.49 23.35
C PHE A 517 9.43 11.18 22.32
N ILE A 518 9.24 10.58 21.14
CA ILE A 518 8.38 11.15 20.09
C ILE A 518 6.94 11.27 20.61
N ALA A 519 6.40 10.23 21.23
CA ALA A 519 5.04 10.23 21.75
C ALA A 519 4.81 11.29 22.83
N GLN A 520 5.81 11.55 23.69
CA GLN A 520 5.72 12.56 24.74
C GLN A 520 5.96 13.98 24.20
N GLY A 521 6.74 14.13 23.12
CA GLY A 521 7.13 15.41 22.54
C GLY A 521 6.14 15.97 21.52
N VAL A 522 5.15 15.18 21.10
CA VAL A 522 4.19 15.53 20.04
C VAL A 522 2.77 15.31 20.53
N SER A 523 1.99 16.39 20.66
CA SER A 523 0.67 16.38 21.30
C SER A 523 -0.39 15.54 20.59
N GLN A 524 -0.19 15.26 19.29
CA GLN A 524 -1.11 14.46 18.47
C GLN A 524 -0.91 12.95 18.66
N PHE A 525 0.14 12.53 19.35
CA PHE A 525 0.39 11.13 19.67
C PHE A 525 -0.02 10.81 21.11
N ALA A 526 -0.51 9.59 21.34
CA ALA A 526 -0.75 9.12 22.70
C ALA A 526 0.60 8.83 23.39
N ASP A 527 0.78 9.28 24.63
CA ASP A 527 2.05 9.18 25.38
C ASP A 527 2.66 7.76 25.44
N ASP A 528 1.80 6.73 25.44
CA ASP A 528 2.20 5.31 25.50
C ASP A 528 2.30 4.64 24.13
N LEU A 529 2.16 5.41 23.04
CA LEU A 529 2.31 4.93 21.68
C LEU A 529 3.76 4.46 21.46
N ARG A 530 3.88 3.33 20.78
CA ARG A 530 5.16 2.73 20.36
C ARG A 530 5.05 2.33 18.91
N TRP A 531 6.15 2.35 18.19
CA TRP A 531 6.19 1.98 16.77
C TRP A 531 5.61 0.59 16.54
N THR A 532 5.96 -0.40 17.38
CA THR A 532 5.44 -1.77 17.26
C THR A 532 3.93 -1.88 17.47
N ARG A 533 3.33 -0.93 18.19
CA ARG A 533 1.89 -0.86 18.50
C ARG A 533 1.07 -0.13 17.43
N ILE A 534 1.70 0.52 16.45
CA ILE A 534 0.98 1.10 15.31
C ILE A 534 0.31 -0.05 14.52
N PRO A 535 -1.03 -0.07 14.39
CA PRO A 535 -1.75 -1.10 13.64
C PRO A 535 -1.33 -1.15 12.17
N GLU A 536 -1.59 -2.26 11.49
CA GLU A 536 -1.22 -2.41 10.07
C GLU A 536 -1.99 -1.44 9.17
N GLU A 537 -3.18 -1.05 9.58
CA GLU A 537 -4.11 -0.11 8.94
C GLU A 537 -3.75 1.35 9.24
N GLY A 538 -2.85 1.58 10.19
CA GLY A 538 -2.47 2.91 10.67
C GLY A 538 -3.44 3.54 11.68
N ILE A 539 -3.04 4.68 12.23
CA ILE A 539 -3.79 5.46 13.22
C ILE A 539 -4.21 6.78 12.57
N GLU A 540 -5.47 7.15 12.69
CA GLU A 540 -5.94 8.47 12.28
C GLU A 540 -5.57 9.50 13.34
N LEU A 541 -4.88 10.57 12.94
CA LEU A 541 -4.50 11.66 13.81
C LEU A 541 -5.50 12.81 13.67
N ASP A 542 -5.62 13.65 14.70
CA ASP A 542 -6.43 14.86 14.66
C ASP A 542 -5.78 15.92 13.74
N PRO A 543 -6.42 16.32 12.63
CA PRO A 543 -5.86 17.28 11.70
C PRO A 543 -6.26 18.74 12.02
N SER A 544 -7.01 18.99 13.10
CA SER A 544 -7.70 20.28 13.34
C SER A 544 -6.80 21.51 13.26
N GLU A 545 -5.57 21.43 13.77
CA GLU A 545 -4.60 22.53 13.76
C GLU A 545 -4.08 22.88 12.36
N PHE A 546 -4.25 21.99 11.39
CA PHE A 546 -3.67 22.09 10.05
C PHE A 546 -4.70 22.31 8.94
N LEU A 547 -6.00 22.34 9.26
CA LEU A 547 -7.09 22.41 8.27
C LEU A 547 -7.10 23.69 7.43
N ASP A 548 -6.45 24.76 7.91
CA ASP A 548 -6.37 26.04 7.20
C ASP A 548 -5.14 26.17 6.30
N LEU A 549 -4.25 25.16 6.31
CA LEU A 549 -3.13 25.11 5.37
C LEU A 549 -3.63 24.73 3.97
N ALA A 550 -3.12 25.44 2.97
CA ALA A 550 -3.48 25.25 1.55
C ALA A 550 -2.69 24.11 0.91
N PHE A 551 -3.00 22.88 1.32
CA PHE A 551 -2.46 21.65 0.74
C PHE A 551 -2.75 21.58 -0.77
N VAL A 552 -1.80 21.04 -1.54
CA VAL A 552 -1.84 21.04 -3.02
C VAL A 552 -2.67 19.89 -3.59
N GLU A 553 -2.93 18.87 -2.78
CA GLU A 553 -3.62 17.66 -3.24
C GLU A 553 -5.05 17.94 -3.67
N THR A 554 -5.43 17.41 -4.82
CA THR A 554 -6.82 17.42 -5.29
C THR A 554 -7.55 16.13 -4.96
N LYS A 555 -8.83 16.07 -5.32
CA LYS A 555 -9.66 14.89 -5.11
C LYS A 555 -9.07 13.66 -5.81
N ASN A 556 -8.86 12.59 -5.06
CA ASN A 556 -8.39 11.31 -5.55
C ASN A 556 -9.26 10.15 -4.99
N LEU A 557 -8.83 8.89 -5.15
CA LEU A 557 -9.63 7.70 -4.82
C LEU A 557 -10.15 7.71 -3.37
N LYS A 558 -9.34 8.19 -2.41
CA LYS A 558 -9.64 8.11 -0.97
C LYS A 558 -9.58 9.44 -0.24
N TYR A 559 -9.24 10.51 -0.93
CA TYR A 559 -9.12 11.82 -0.35
C TYR A 559 -9.86 12.83 -1.19
N ASP A 560 -10.80 13.54 -0.57
CA ASP A 560 -11.46 14.71 -1.15
C ASP A 560 -11.21 15.85 -0.15
N PRO A 561 -10.35 16.84 -0.48
CA PRO A 561 -9.95 17.88 0.47
C PRO A 561 -11.14 18.65 1.06
N VAL A 562 -12.19 18.87 0.26
CA VAL A 562 -13.39 19.60 0.70
C VAL A 562 -14.18 18.75 1.69
N ALA A 563 -14.49 17.52 1.31
CA ALA A 563 -15.23 16.60 2.18
C ALA A 563 -14.44 16.26 3.46
N PHE A 564 -13.12 16.17 3.36
CA PHE A 564 -12.23 15.97 4.50
C PHE A 564 -12.31 17.15 5.48
N LYS A 565 -12.18 18.40 4.99
CA LYS A 565 -12.29 19.57 5.86
C LYS A 565 -13.67 19.69 6.50
N GLU A 566 -14.75 19.43 5.76
CA GLU A 566 -16.12 19.43 6.29
C GLU A 566 -16.33 18.35 7.36
N ALA A 567 -15.83 17.13 7.14
CA ALA A 567 -15.96 16.04 8.10
C ALA A 567 -15.22 16.32 9.42
N GLN A 568 -14.04 16.95 9.34
CA GLN A 568 -13.25 17.30 10.53
C GLN A 568 -13.86 18.49 11.28
N ALA A 569 -14.35 19.51 10.58
CA ALA A 569 -15.07 20.63 11.21
C ALA A 569 -16.33 20.18 11.97
N ALA A 570 -17.11 19.25 11.40
CA ALA A 570 -18.30 18.68 12.06
C ALA A 570 -17.96 17.85 13.31
N THR A 571 -16.74 17.30 13.38
CA THR A 571 -16.27 16.52 14.54
C THR A 571 -15.78 17.43 15.67
N ALA A 572 -15.20 18.58 15.34
CA ALA A 572 -14.76 19.58 16.33
C ALA A 572 -15.92 20.31 17.04
N GLU A 573 -17.09 20.42 16.38
CA GLU A 573 -18.31 21.03 16.96
C GLU A 573 -19.16 20.06 17.81
N ALA A 574 -18.85 18.77 17.80
CA ALA A 574 -19.63 17.70 18.45
C ALA A 574 -18.98 17.18 19.73
#